data_AF-A0A8I0KCY4-F1
#
_entry.id   AF-A0A8I0KCY4-F1
#
_cell.length_a   1.000
_cell.length_b   1.000
_cell.length_c   1.000
_cell.angle_alpha   90.00
_cell.angle_beta   90.00
_cell.angle_gamma   90.00
#
_symmetry.space_group_name_H-M   'P 1'
#
loop_
_entity.id
_entity.type
_entity.pdbx_description
1 polymer ?
#
loop_
_entity_poly.entity_id
_entity_poly.type
_entity_poly.pdbx_seq_one_letter_code
_entity_poly.pdbx_strand_id
1 'polypeptide(L)' 'INVHSVVMKELDVRGTIAYVNDHQETIKLVEEGKINLEPFITQRIQLDDLISQGFETLIHNNESAVKIIVHP' A
#
# COMPACT_ATOMS: atom_id res chain seq x y z
N ILE A 1 12.89 17.78 10.75
CA ILE A 1 12.57 17.31 12.12
C ILE A 1 13.37 18.15 13.10
N ASN A 2 12.75 18.74 14.12
CA ASN A 2 13.49 19.46 15.16
C ASN A 2 13.94 18.46 16.24
N VAL A 3 15.24 18.16 16.28
CA VAL A 3 15.80 17.15 17.20
C VAL A 3 15.61 17.54 18.67
N HIS A 4 15.63 18.83 19.01
CA HIS A 4 15.38 19.29 20.39
C HIS A 4 13.99 18.89 20.88
N SER A 5 12.96 19.01 20.04
CA SER A 5 11.59 18.60 20.42
C SER A 5 11.40 17.10 20.61
N VAL A 6 12.24 16.29 19.96
CA VAL A 6 12.25 14.83 20.09
C VAL A 6 12.91 14.45 21.41
N VAL A 7 14.08 15.03 21.69
CA VAL A 7 14.86 14.73 22.91
C VAL A 7 14.12 15.17 24.17
N MET A 8 13.57 16.40 24.21
CA MET A 8 12.94 16.95 25.42
C MET A 8 11.67 16.24 25.86
N LYS A 9 11.10 15.41 24.99
CA LYS A 9 9.90 14.61 25.25
C LYS A 9 10.15 13.11 25.16
N GLU A 10 11.41 12.71 24.99
CA GLU A 10 11.82 11.30 24.83
C GLU A 10 11.03 10.58 23.72
N LEU A 11 10.82 11.25 22.58
CA LEU A 11 10.06 10.67 21.47
C LEU A 11 10.93 9.66 20.69
N ASP A 12 10.35 8.49 20.40
CA ASP A 12 10.94 7.49 19.50
C ASP A 12 10.69 7.87 18.03
N VAL A 13 11.75 7.85 17.21
CA VAL A 13 11.65 7.98 15.75
C VAL A 13 12.10 6.69 15.10
N ARG A 14 11.18 6.01 14.40
CA ARG A 14 11.46 4.75 13.70
C ARG A 14 11.18 4.91 12.20
N GLY A 15 12.16 4.54 11.37
CA GLY A 15 11.96 4.32 9.94
C GLY A 15 11.57 2.88 9.66
N THR A 16 10.73 2.65 8.65
CA THR A 16 10.39 1.32 8.15
C THR A 16 10.61 1.30 6.65
N ILE A 17 11.10 0.18 6.13
CA ILE A 17 11.27 -0.03 4.69
C ILE A 17 10.77 -1.44 4.37
N ALA A 18 9.77 -1.51 3.51
CA ALA A 18 9.08 -2.75 3.16
C ALA A 18 8.73 -3.58 4.41
N TYR A 19 9.13 -4.84 4.43
CA TYR A 19 8.68 -5.86 5.37
C TYR A 19 9.77 -6.91 5.63
N VAL A 20 9.66 -7.64 6.75
CA VAL A 20 10.50 -8.79 7.08
C VAL A 20 9.71 -9.81 7.90
N ASN A 21 9.60 -11.04 7.41
CA ASN A 21 8.98 -12.18 8.10
C ASN A 21 7.53 -11.97 8.61
N ASP A 22 6.74 -11.09 8.00
CA ASP A 22 5.36 -10.73 8.41
C ASP A 22 4.26 -11.18 7.43
N HIS A 23 4.63 -11.74 6.28
CA HIS A 23 3.68 -12.20 5.26
C HIS A 23 2.66 -13.20 5.81
N GLN A 24 3.11 -14.20 6.57
CA GLN A 24 2.23 -15.24 7.11
C GLN A 24 1.16 -14.67 8.03
N GLU A 25 1.55 -13.73 8.91
CA GLU A 25 0.59 -13.09 9.82
C GLU A 25 -0.35 -12.17 9.04
N THR A 26 0.16 -11.42 8.05
CA THR A 26 -0.67 -10.57 7.18
C THR A 26 -1.72 -11.39 6.43
N ILE A 27 -1.35 -12.54 5.88
CA ILE A 27 -2.28 -13.45 5.19
C ILE A 27 -3.34 -13.95 6.18
N LYS A 28 -2.93 -14.40 7.36
CA LYS A 28 -3.85 -14.88 8.41
C LYS A 28 -4.87 -13.82 8.82
N LEU A 29 -4.46 -12.55 8.93
CA LEU A 29 -5.39 -11.45 9.24
C LEU A 29 -6.46 -11.26 8.15
N VAL A 30 -6.11 -11.49 6.88
CA VAL A 30 -7.04 -11.45 5.76
C VAL A 30 -7.97 -12.67 5.78
N GLU A 31 -7.42 -13.88 5.99
CA GLU A 31 -8.20 -15.13 6.08
C GLU A 31 -9.21 -15.10 7.25
N GLU A 32 -8.82 -14.52 8.39
CA GLU A 32 -9.69 -14.35 9.55
C GLU A 32 -10.72 -13.21 9.37
N GLY A 33 -10.72 -12.52 8.23
CA GLY A 33 -11.62 -11.40 7.95
C GLY A 33 -11.36 -10.15 8.79
N LYS A 34 -10.24 -10.10 9.52
CA LYS A 34 -9.83 -8.94 10.32
C LYS A 34 -9.36 -7.77 9.46
N ILE A 35 -8.92 -8.06 8.24
CA ILE A 35 -8.57 -7.07 7.21
C ILE A 35 -9.37 -7.39 5.95
N ASN A 36 -10.27 -6.48 5.56
CA ASN A 36 -10.93 -6.54 4.26
C ASN A 36 -10.13 -5.78 3.20
N LEU A 37 -9.55 -6.50 2.23
CA LEU A 37 -8.76 -5.91 1.15
C LEU A 37 -9.60 -5.36 0.00
N GLU A 38 -10.87 -5.77 -0.13
CA GLU A 38 -11.73 -5.43 -1.27
C GLU A 38 -11.86 -3.92 -1.53
N PRO A 39 -12.07 -3.06 -0.51
CA PRO A 39 -12.23 -1.61 -0.73
C PRO A 39 -10.98 -0.92 -1.31
N PHE A 40 -9.80 -1.54 -1.19
CA PHE A 40 -8.56 -0.98 -1.73
C PHE A 40 -8.37 -1.30 -3.21
N ILE A 41 -9.07 -2.31 -3.75
CA ILE A 41 -8.96 -2.72 -5.15
C ILE A 41 -9.92 -1.87 -5.99
N THR A 42 -9.40 -0.77 -6.52
CA THR A 42 -10.21 0.21 -7.26
C THR A 42 -10.39 -0.16 -8.73
N GLN A 43 -9.48 -0.93 -9.32
CA GLN A 43 -9.57 -1.37 -10.72
C GLN A 43 -8.97 -2.75 -10.95
N ARG A 44 -9.49 -3.44 -11.97
CA ARG A 44 -8.93 -4.69 -12.51
C ARG A 44 -8.77 -4.53 -14.02
N ILE A 45 -7.58 -4.80 -14.52
CA ILE A 45 -7.24 -4.61 -15.94
C ILE A 45 -6.60 -5.88 -16.53
N GLN A 46 -6.62 -6.01 -17.85
CA GLN A 46 -5.86 -7.05 -18.56
C GLN A 46 -4.39 -6.61 -18.72
N LEU A 47 -3.49 -7.56 -18.95
CA LEU A 47 -2.07 -7.28 -19.16
C LEU A 47 -1.82 -6.34 -20.35
N ASP A 48 -2.61 -6.45 -21.41
CA ASP A 48 -2.53 -5.59 -22.59
C ASP A 48 -2.76 -4.10 -22.27
N ASP A 49 -3.48 -3.83 -21.18
CA ASP A 49 -3.83 -2.47 -20.71
C ASP A 49 -2.86 -1.94 -19.65
N LEU A 50 -1.78 -2.67 -19.33
CA LEU A 50 -0.86 -2.34 -18.24
C LEU A 50 -0.32 -0.92 -18.30
N ILE A 51 0.02 -0.44 -19.51
CA ILE A 51 0.55 0.91 -19.69
C ILE A 51 -0.58 1.94 -19.59
N SER A 52 -1.57 1.84 -20.48
CA SER A 52 -2.62 2.86 -20.67
C SER A 52 -3.57 2.98 -19.48
N GLN A 53 -3.94 1.87 -18.84
CA GLN A 53 -4.91 1.85 -17.74
C GLN A 53 -4.25 1.57 -16.39
N GLY A 54 -3.02 1.03 -16.36
CA GLY A 54 -2.25 0.82 -15.14
C GLY A 54 -1.37 2.00 -14.79
N PHE A 55 -0.22 2.13 -15.46
CA PHE A 55 0.77 3.15 -15.13
C PHE A 55 0.30 4.58 -15.41
N GLU A 56 -0.27 4.85 -16.58
CA GLU A 56 -0.72 6.21 -16.93
C GLU A 56 -1.81 6.70 -15.97
N THR A 57 -2.74 5.82 -15.55
CA THR A 57 -3.71 6.12 -14.49
C THR A 57 -3.04 6.54 -13.18
N LEU A 58 -2.00 5.80 -12.75
CA LEU A 58 -1.30 6.10 -11.50
C LEU A 58 -0.40 7.35 -11.58
N ILE A 59 -0.01 7.79 -12.78
CA ILE A 59 0.76 9.01 -12.98
C ILE A 59 -0.17 10.23 -13.06
N HIS A 60 -1.25 10.14 -13.82
CA HIS A 60 -2.06 11.29 -14.21
C HIS A 60 -3.40 11.43 -13.50
N ASN A 61 -3.95 10.34 -12.94
CA ASN A 61 -5.28 10.31 -12.30
C ASN A 61 -5.23 9.62 -10.93
N ASN A 62 -4.16 9.86 -10.16
CA ASN A 62 -3.84 9.08 -8.96
C ASN A 62 -4.85 9.25 -7.81
N GLU A 63 -5.63 10.33 -7.78
CA GLU A 63 -6.71 10.49 -6.80
C GLU A 63 -7.86 9.50 -6.98
N SER A 64 -7.97 8.88 -8.17
CA SER A 64 -9.05 7.95 -8.51
C SER A 64 -8.69 6.48 -8.29
N ALA A 65 -7.42 6.16 -8.02
CA ALA A 65 -6.92 4.79 -7.96
C ALA A 65 -6.07 4.54 -6.71
N VAL A 66 -6.46 3.51 -5.94
CA VAL A 66 -5.70 3.06 -4.76
C VAL A 66 -4.84 1.85 -5.12
N LYS A 67 -5.46 0.80 -5.68
CA LYS A 67 -4.77 -0.41 -6.14
C LYS A 67 -5.41 -0.94 -7.42
N ILE A 68 -4.58 -1.13 -8.43
CA ILE A 68 -4.96 -1.75 -9.70
C ILE A 68 -4.40 -3.17 -9.71
N ILE A 69 -5.25 -4.18 -9.98
CA ILE A 69 -4.83 -5.58 -10.13
C ILE A 69 -4.81 -5.94 -11.61
N VAL A 70 -3.71 -6.50 -12.06
CA VAL A 70 -3.51 -6.91 -13.45
C VAL A 70 -3.75 -8.41 -13.58
N HIS A 71 -4.64 -8.80 -14.48
CA HIS A 71 -4.85 -10.18 -14.87
C HIS A 71 -3.88 -10.52 -16.02
N PRO A 72 -3.08 -11.61 -15.90
CA PRO A 72 -2.12 -12.03 -16.93
C PRO A 72 -2.76 -12.38 -18.26
#